data_AF-A0A2W6D7X3-F1
#
_entry.id   AF-A0A2W6D7X3-F1
#
_cell.length_a   1.000
_cell.length_b   1.000
_cell.length_c   1.000
_cell.angle_alpha   90.00
_cell.angle_beta   90.00
_cell.angle_gamma   90.00
#
_symmetry.space_group_name_H-M   'P 1'
#
loop_
_entity.id
_entity.type
_entity.pdbx_description
1 polymer ?
#
loop_
_entity_poly.entity_id
_entity_poly.type
_entity_poly.pdbx_seq_one_letter_code
_entity_poly.pdbx_strand_id
1 'polypeptide(L)'
;MAVAYRVLGRVCDAEDVVQEAWLRLLTTGDVADDAALADSVSLAMLVVLETLPPLERAAFVLREVFSYSDIAEIIGRSEAAVRQLASRAREHVAGNRPRFDTDRVTRRCVTEQFLAACASGNMQALLELLAPEVMLVADGGGRAKAPLRVINGAAKVARFFIAIAADPTTANLQVELLEVNGGPAVVASAAGVPVTVLALDLVDGLVQTVRLVANPDKLAGLTRH
;
A
#
# COMPACT_ATOMS: atom_id res chain seq x y z
N MET A 1 24.62 -2.18 35.27
CA MET A 1 25.07 -0.93 34.63
C MET A 1 23.89 0.03 34.66
N ALA A 2 24.03 1.09 35.46
CA ALA A 2 23.03 2.11 35.77
C ALA A 2 22.69 2.97 34.52
N VAL A 3 21.63 3.78 34.42
CA VAL A 3 21.11 4.86 35.30
C VAL A 3 19.73 5.30 34.74
N ALA A 4 18.79 5.69 35.63
CA ALA A 4 17.62 6.61 35.50
C ALA A 4 16.73 6.57 34.22
N TYR A 5 15.41 6.50 34.31
CA TYR A 5 14.58 7.62 34.82
C TYR A 5 13.26 7.14 35.44
N ARG A 6 12.98 7.66 36.64
CA ARG A 6 11.66 7.75 37.28
C ARG A 6 11.44 9.22 37.59
N VAL A 7 10.68 9.95 36.79
CA VAL A 7 10.10 11.25 37.17
C VAL A 7 8.77 11.50 36.43
N LEU A 8 7.67 11.38 37.18
CA LEU A 8 6.34 11.97 36.98
C LEU A 8 5.44 11.45 35.84
N GLY A 9 4.59 10.50 36.20
CA GLY A 9 3.60 9.90 35.33
C GLY A 9 2.61 10.87 34.69
N ARG A 10 2.41 10.66 33.40
CA ARG A 10 1.21 10.89 32.58
C ARG A 10 1.47 10.18 31.25
N VAL A 11 0.41 9.99 30.46
CA VAL A 11 0.35 9.19 29.21
C VAL A 11 1.49 9.44 28.19
N CYS A 12 2.22 10.56 28.29
CA CYS A 12 3.40 10.89 27.47
C CYS A 12 4.55 9.88 27.59
N ASP A 13 4.76 9.26 28.75
CA ASP A 13 5.90 8.33 28.96
C ASP A 13 5.83 7.08 28.07
N ALA A 14 4.62 6.63 27.73
CA ALA A 14 4.43 5.47 26.87
C ALA A 14 4.65 5.81 25.38
N GLU A 15 4.31 7.03 24.97
CA GLU A 15 4.55 7.49 23.59
C GLU A 15 6.04 7.71 23.33
N ASP A 16 6.77 8.25 24.31
CA ASP A 16 8.22 8.46 24.21
C ASP A 16 8.98 7.11 24.13
N VAL A 17 8.58 6.12 24.92
CA VAL A 17 9.17 4.76 24.88
C VAL A 17 8.87 4.07 23.56
N VAL A 18 7.65 4.23 23.04
CA VAL A 18 7.26 3.73 21.71
C VAL A 18 8.09 4.41 20.62
N GLN A 19 8.26 5.72 20.71
CA GLN A 19 9.01 6.51 19.74
C GLN A 19 10.52 6.17 19.75
N GLU A 20 11.11 5.96 20.93
CA GLU A 20 12.49 5.51 21.07
C GLU A 20 12.70 4.07 20.56
N ALA A 21 11.77 3.15 20.85
CA ALA A 21 11.81 1.79 20.32
C ALA A 21 11.71 1.77 18.78
N TRP A 22 10.90 2.66 18.20
CA TRP A 22 10.80 2.86 16.76
C TRP A 22 12.08 3.40 16.13
N LEU A 23 12.67 4.43 16.73
CA LEU A 23 13.96 5.00 16.30
C LEU A 23 15.07 3.94 16.30
N ARG A 24 15.06 3.02 17.28
CA ARG A 24 15.99 1.89 17.33
C ARG A 24 15.72 0.86 16.23
N LEU A 25 14.47 0.50 15.97
CA LEU A 25 14.12 -0.43 14.88
C LEU A 25 14.56 0.08 13.50
N LEU A 26 14.44 1.39 13.26
CA LEU A 26 14.90 2.04 12.01
C LEU A 26 16.44 2.10 11.89
N THR A 27 17.16 2.09 13.01
CA THR A 27 18.63 2.25 13.03
C THR A 27 19.40 0.93 13.20
N THR A 28 18.73 -0.15 13.63
CA THR A 28 19.35 -1.48 13.83
C THR A 28 19.20 -2.39 12.61
N GLY A 29 18.41 -1.99 11.60
CA GLY A 29 18.29 -2.71 10.34
C GLY A 29 19.43 -2.38 9.40
N ASP A 30 20.49 -3.20 9.41
CA ASP A 30 21.45 -3.28 8.31
C ASP A 30 20.72 -3.85 7.08
N VAL A 31 20.07 -2.96 6.32
CA VAL A 31 19.53 -3.24 4.98
C VAL A 31 20.22 -2.29 4.01
N ALA A 32 21.53 -2.49 3.87
CA ALA A 32 22.26 -2.03 2.71
C ALA A 32 21.78 -2.83 1.48
N ASP A 33 20.58 -2.50 0.99
CA ASP A 33 20.15 -2.55 -0.41
C ASP A 33 18.66 -2.19 -0.63
N ASP A 34 17.93 -1.65 0.36
CA ASP A 34 16.50 -1.36 0.14
C ASP A 34 15.89 -0.20 0.96
N ALA A 35 16.58 0.93 1.00
CA ALA A 35 16.15 2.12 1.75
C ALA A 35 14.76 2.65 1.32
N ALA A 36 14.39 2.53 0.04
CA ALA A 36 13.11 3.01 -0.47
C ALA A 36 11.91 2.10 -0.13
N LEU A 37 12.10 0.78 -0.07
CA LEU A 37 11.08 -0.17 0.41
C LEU A 37 10.94 -0.11 1.94
N ALA A 38 12.03 0.09 2.66
CA ALA A 38 11.99 0.37 4.09
C ALA A 38 11.17 1.65 4.36
N ASP A 39 11.39 2.73 3.59
CA ASP A 39 10.68 4.00 3.78
C ASP A 39 9.18 3.91 3.44
N SER A 40 8.80 3.23 2.35
CA SER A 40 7.40 3.13 1.92
C SER A 40 6.56 2.17 2.78
N VAL A 41 7.14 1.05 3.20
CA VAL A 41 6.52 0.15 4.19
C VAL A 41 6.45 0.83 5.56
N SER A 42 7.46 1.63 5.93
CA SER A 42 7.44 2.42 7.16
C SER A 42 6.32 3.46 7.14
N LEU A 43 6.11 4.18 6.04
CA LEU A 43 5.04 5.18 5.94
C LEU A 43 3.64 4.55 5.98
N ALA A 44 3.40 3.47 5.23
CA ALA A 44 2.12 2.77 5.25
C ALA A 44 1.82 2.20 6.65
N MET A 45 2.83 1.70 7.34
CA MET A 45 2.70 1.24 8.72
C MET A 45 2.41 2.39 9.69
N LEU A 46 3.08 3.54 9.54
CA LEU A 46 2.83 4.73 10.35
C LEU A 46 1.37 5.20 10.23
N VAL A 47 0.83 5.29 9.02
CA VAL A 47 -0.57 5.70 8.79
C VAL A 47 -1.55 4.73 9.43
N VAL A 48 -1.30 3.41 9.35
CA VAL A 48 -2.16 2.42 10.01
C VAL A 48 -2.09 2.57 11.53
N LEU A 49 -0.90 2.82 12.09
CA LEU A 49 -0.74 3.04 13.52
C LEU A 49 -1.39 4.35 14.00
N GLU A 50 -1.41 5.40 13.19
CA GLU A 50 -2.14 6.65 13.49
C GLU A 50 -3.66 6.44 13.63
N THR A 51 -4.20 5.39 13.02
CA THR A 51 -5.63 5.05 13.16
C THR A 51 -5.97 4.30 14.45
N LEU A 52 -4.96 3.84 15.21
CA LEU A 52 -5.18 3.10 16.45
C LEU A 52 -5.39 4.04 17.65
N PRO A 53 -6.27 3.67 18.60
CA PRO A 53 -6.29 4.29 19.92
C PRO A 53 -4.91 4.26 20.59
N PRO A 54 -4.50 5.28 21.35
CA PRO A 54 -3.13 5.40 21.88
C PRO A 54 -2.63 4.18 22.66
N LEU A 55 -3.50 3.56 23.48
CA LEU A 55 -3.15 2.38 24.27
C LEU A 55 -3.05 1.10 23.42
N GLU A 56 -3.84 0.99 22.35
CA GLU A 56 -3.76 -0.13 21.40
C GLU A 56 -2.47 -0.03 20.59
N ARG A 57 -2.11 1.18 20.15
CA ARG A 57 -0.83 1.46 19.47
C ARG A 57 0.38 1.12 20.35
N ALA A 58 0.39 1.55 21.61
CA ALA A 58 1.48 1.24 22.54
C ALA A 58 1.60 -0.26 22.79
N ALA A 59 0.49 -0.95 23.05
CA ALA A 59 0.49 -2.40 23.24
C ALA A 59 0.94 -3.16 21.98
N PHE A 60 0.61 -2.66 20.79
CA PHE A 60 1.00 -3.25 19.52
C PHE A 60 2.51 -3.13 19.28
N VAL A 61 3.08 -1.92 19.41
CA VAL A 61 4.50 -1.67 19.14
C VAL A 61 5.40 -2.39 20.15
N LEU A 62 5.06 -2.32 21.44
CA LEU A 62 5.89 -2.92 22.48
C LEU A 62 5.88 -4.45 22.40
N ARG A 63 4.86 -5.08 21.82
CA ARG A 63 4.73 -6.55 21.78
C ARG A 63 5.82 -7.23 20.96
N GLU A 64 6.45 -6.54 20.02
CA GLU A 64 7.55 -7.10 19.21
C GLU A 64 8.81 -7.38 20.05
N VAL A 65 9.02 -6.62 21.13
CA VAL A 65 10.26 -6.69 21.93
C VAL A 65 9.99 -7.16 23.37
N PHE A 66 8.79 -6.91 23.89
CA PHE A 66 8.45 -7.12 25.30
C PHE A 66 7.39 -8.20 25.51
N SER A 67 7.44 -8.83 26.69
CA SER A 67 6.39 -9.75 27.13
C SER A 67 5.15 -8.97 27.59
N TYR A 68 3.99 -9.64 27.67
CA TYR A 68 2.76 -8.97 28.13
C TYR A 68 2.86 -8.42 29.55
N SER A 69 3.64 -9.06 30.43
CA SER A 69 3.89 -8.60 31.79
C SER A 69 4.73 -7.33 31.81
N ASP A 70 5.77 -7.23 30.97
CA ASP A 70 6.62 -6.04 30.90
C ASP A 70 5.82 -4.84 30.36
N ILE A 71 4.99 -5.08 29.34
CA ILE A 71 4.12 -4.04 28.78
C ILE A 71 3.09 -3.57 29.81
N ALA A 72 2.54 -4.50 30.59
CA ALA A 72 1.56 -4.19 31.65
C ALA A 72 2.16 -3.26 32.70
N GLU A 73 3.43 -3.47 33.07
CA GLU A 73 4.19 -2.59 33.95
C GLU A 73 4.42 -1.21 33.31
N ILE A 74 4.81 -1.16 32.03
CA ILE A 74 5.08 0.08 31.28
C ILE A 74 3.81 0.94 31.13
N ILE A 75 2.67 0.36 30.74
CA ILE A 75 1.44 1.12 30.45
C ILE A 75 0.51 1.23 31.67
N GLY A 76 0.90 0.70 32.84
CA GLY A 76 0.14 0.76 34.07
C GLY A 76 -1.20 0.02 34.04
N ARG A 77 -1.24 -1.17 33.43
CA ARG A 77 -2.46 -1.99 33.25
C ARG A 77 -2.23 -3.43 33.70
N SER A 78 -3.29 -4.24 33.77
CA SER A 78 -3.14 -5.67 34.00
C SER A 78 -2.70 -6.38 32.72
N GLU A 79 -1.98 -7.50 32.86
CA GLU A 79 -1.54 -8.31 31.72
C GLU A 79 -2.71 -8.75 30.82
N ALA A 80 -3.86 -9.09 31.42
CA ALA A 80 -5.08 -9.42 30.69
C ALA A 80 -5.60 -8.24 29.84
N ALA A 81 -5.53 -7.01 30.37
CA ALA A 81 -5.91 -5.82 29.62
C ALA A 81 -4.93 -5.55 28.47
N VAL A 82 -3.62 -5.77 28.67
CA VAL A 82 -2.63 -5.66 27.58
C VAL A 82 -2.87 -6.68 26.48
N ARG A 83 -3.16 -7.94 26.83
CA ARG A 83 -3.50 -8.98 25.84
C ARG A 83 -4.72 -8.57 25.01
N GLN A 84 -5.74 -8.01 25.65
CA GLN A 84 -6.93 -7.54 24.96
C GLN A 84 -6.63 -6.33 24.04
N LEU A 85 -5.84 -5.36 24.50
CA LEU A 85 -5.40 -4.22 23.70
C LEU A 85 -4.57 -4.66 22.49
N ALA A 86 -3.63 -5.58 22.67
CA ALA A 86 -2.82 -6.12 21.58
C ALA A 86 -3.67 -6.93 20.58
N SER A 87 -4.67 -7.68 21.04
CA SER A 87 -5.61 -8.38 20.16
C SER A 87 -6.42 -7.40 19.32
N ARG A 88 -7.02 -6.38 19.95
CA ARG A 88 -7.78 -5.34 19.26
C ARG A 88 -6.94 -4.55 18.28
N ALA A 89 -5.72 -4.19 18.67
CA ALA A 89 -4.78 -3.55 17.77
C ALA A 89 -4.45 -4.41 16.56
N ARG A 90 -4.22 -5.72 16.76
CA ARG A 90 -4.00 -6.67 15.64
C ARG A 90 -5.23 -6.81 14.76
N GLU A 91 -6.42 -6.89 15.33
CA GLU A 91 -7.69 -6.94 14.59
C GLU A 91 -7.91 -5.65 13.78
N HIS A 92 -7.61 -4.48 14.34
CA HIS A 92 -7.72 -3.18 13.68
C HIS A 92 -6.66 -3.02 12.58
N VAL A 93 -5.41 -3.42 12.84
CA VAL A 93 -4.34 -3.46 11.83
C VAL A 93 -4.66 -4.48 10.73
N ALA A 94 -5.25 -5.63 11.07
CA ALA A 94 -5.69 -6.63 10.08
C ALA A 94 -6.91 -6.15 9.28
N GLY A 95 -7.80 -5.38 9.89
CA GLY A 95 -8.96 -4.75 9.24
C GLY A 95 -8.58 -3.58 8.32
N ASN A 96 -7.51 -2.84 8.67
CA ASN A 96 -6.98 -1.71 7.91
C ASN A 96 -5.75 -2.06 7.06
N ARG A 97 -5.28 -3.31 7.09
CA ARG A 97 -4.31 -3.80 6.11
C ARG A 97 -5.00 -3.70 4.75
N PRO A 98 -4.43 -3.00 3.75
CA PRO A 98 -4.81 -3.26 2.38
C PRO A 98 -4.59 -4.76 2.17
N ARG A 99 -5.67 -5.49 1.92
CA ARG A 99 -5.68 -6.95 1.72
C ARG A 99 -4.93 -7.27 0.43
N PHE A 100 -3.62 -7.21 0.52
CA PHE A 100 -2.70 -7.56 -0.54
C PHE A 100 -2.45 -9.07 -0.48
N ASP A 101 -3.48 -9.87 -0.69
CA ASP A 101 -3.46 -11.34 -0.50
C ASP A 101 -2.94 -12.11 -1.72
N THR A 102 -1.91 -11.59 -2.40
CA THR A 102 -1.37 -12.25 -3.58
C THR A 102 0.13 -12.03 -3.67
N ASP A 103 0.89 -13.11 -3.81
CA ASP A 103 2.35 -13.05 -3.88
C ASP A 103 2.81 -12.22 -5.10
N ARG A 104 4.04 -11.68 -5.03
CA ARG A 104 4.61 -10.80 -6.08
C ARG A 104 4.65 -11.47 -7.46
N VAL A 105 4.89 -12.78 -7.51
CA VAL A 105 4.99 -13.54 -8.77
C VAL A 105 3.63 -13.58 -9.45
N THR A 106 2.58 -13.88 -8.68
CA THR A 106 1.20 -13.91 -9.15
C THR A 106 0.74 -12.52 -9.60
N ARG A 107 1.04 -11.45 -8.85
CA ARG A 107 0.72 -10.07 -9.28
C ARG A 107 1.38 -9.69 -10.60
N ARG A 108 2.66 -10.01 -10.75
CA ARG A 108 3.40 -9.75 -11.98
C ARG A 108 2.80 -10.53 -13.15
N CYS A 109 2.55 -11.83 -12.95
CA CYS A 109 1.98 -12.70 -13.96
C CYS A 109 0.59 -12.21 -14.42
N VAL A 110 -0.30 -11.85 -13.48
CA VAL A 110 -1.62 -11.29 -13.80
C VAL A 110 -1.51 -9.95 -14.51
N THR A 111 -0.57 -9.09 -14.12
CA THR A 111 -0.35 -7.81 -14.82
C THR A 111 0.12 -8.01 -16.26
N GLU A 112 1.05 -8.94 -16.48
CA GLU A 112 1.53 -9.30 -17.82
C GLU A 112 0.40 -9.88 -18.68
N GLN A 113 -0.41 -10.79 -18.12
CA GLN A 113 -1.58 -11.36 -18.81
C GLN A 113 -2.63 -10.29 -19.12
N PHE A 114 -2.88 -9.37 -18.19
CA PHE A 114 -3.80 -8.25 -18.38
C PHE A 114 -3.34 -7.36 -19.54
N LEU A 115 -2.06 -7.01 -19.61
CA LEU A 115 -1.49 -6.23 -20.71
C LEU A 115 -1.61 -6.95 -22.06
N ALA A 116 -1.27 -8.24 -22.10
CA ALA A 116 -1.39 -9.04 -23.31
C ALA A 116 -2.86 -9.15 -23.78
N ALA A 117 -3.81 -9.29 -22.86
CA ALA A 117 -5.23 -9.32 -23.18
C ALA A 117 -5.75 -7.97 -23.69
N CYS A 118 -5.27 -6.84 -23.13
CA CYS A 118 -5.56 -5.51 -23.67
C CYS A 118 -5.05 -5.35 -25.10
N ALA A 119 -3.76 -5.66 -25.33
CA ALA A 119 -3.10 -5.48 -26.63
C ALA A 119 -3.72 -6.36 -27.73
N SER A 120 -4.20 -7.56 -27.38
CA SER A 120 -4.85 -8.48 -28.32
C SER A 120 -6.36 -8.23 -28.48
N GLY A 121 -6.96 -7.34 -27.69
CA GLY A 121 -8.41 -7.14 -27.66
C GLY A 121 -9.19 -8.34 -27.11
N ASN A 122 -8.53 -9.25 -26.36
CA ASN A 122 -9.14 -10.47 -25.86
C ASN A 122 -10.04 -10.18 -24.64
N MET A 123 -11.31 -9.88 -24.93
CA MET A 123 -12.34 -9.61 -23.91
C MET A 123 -12.49 -10.75 -22.91
N GLN A 124 -12.47 -12.00 -23.37
CA GLN A 124 -12.67 -13.16 -22.52
C GLN A 124 -11.53 -13.30 -21.50
N ALA A 125 -10.28 -13.17 -21.95
CA ALA A 125 -9.13 -13.20 -21.06
C ALA A 125 -9.16 -12.06 -20.02
N LEU A 126 -9.61 -10.85 -20.40
CA LEU A 126 -9.79 -9.78 -19.42
C LEU A 126 -10.87 -10.11 -18.39
N LEU A 127 -12.00 -10.67 -18.81
CA LEU A 127 -13.08 -11.04 -17.89
C LEU A 127 -12.66 -12.14 -16.90
N GLU A 128 -11.76 -13.04 -17.30
CA GLU A 128 -11.21 -14.10 -16.43
C GLU A 128 -10.25 -13.55 -15.37
N LEU A 129 -9.58 -12.44 -15.63
CA LEU A 129 -8.65 -11.79 -14.69
C LEU A 129 -9.35 -10.80 -13.74
N LEU A 130 -10.53 -10.30 -14.11
CA LEU A 130 -11.24 -9.26 -13.38
C LEU A 130 -12.29 -9.84 -12.42
N ALA A 131 -12.32 -9.35 -11.19
CA ALA A 131 -13.44 -9.61 -10.29
C ALA A 131 -14.75 -9.02 -10.88
N PRO A 132 -15.92 -9.64 -10.66
CA PRO A 132 -17.19 -9.16 -11.23
C PRO A 132 -17.48 -7.68 -10.93
N GLU A 133 -17.21 -7.27 -9.69
CA GLU A 133 -17.40 -5.91 -9.17
C GLU A 133 -16.11 -5.06 -9.19
N VAL A 134 -15.16 -5.37 -10.09
CA VAL A 134 -13.91 -4.60 -10.20
C VAL A 134 -14.20 -3.11 -10.39
N MET A 135 -13.39 -2.29 -9.72
CA MET A 135 -13.43 -0.83 -9.84
C MET A 135 -12.18 -0.33 -10.58
N LEU A 136 -12.37 0.48 -11.62
CA LEU A 136 -11.30 1.33 -12.14
C LEU A 136 -11.40 2.70 -11.48
N VAL A 137 -10.33 3.10 -10.81
CA VAL A 137 -10.18 4.44 -10.21
C VAL A 137 -9.12 5.20 -10.99
N ALA A 138 -9.56 6.23 -11.72
CA ALA A 138 -8.67 7.05 -12.54
C ALA A 138 -8.43 8.44 -11.93
N ASP A 139 -7.16 8.79 -11.72
CA ASP A 139 -6.71 10.12 -11.31
C ASP A 139 -6.00 10.86 -12.44
N GLY A 140 -6.74 11.73 -13.12
CA GLY A 140 -6.23 12.64 -14.14
C GLY A 140 -5.87 14.05 -13.65
N GLY A 141 -5.85 14.32 -12.34
CA GLY A 141 -5.43 15.64 -11.80
C GLY A 141 -6.52 16.70 -11.66
N GLY A 142 -7.78 16.27 -11.62
CA GLY A 142 -8.99 17.01 -11.19
C GLY A 142 -8.89 18.47 -10.72
N ARG A 143 -8.62 19.43 -11.63
CA ARG A 143 -8.78 20.89 -11.38
C ARG A 143 -10.24 21.35 -11.19
N ALA A 144 -11.11 20.52 -10.61
CA ALA A 144 -12.41 20.91 -10.06
C ALA A 144 -12.89 19.90 -8.99
N LYS A 145 -13.49 20.42 -7.92
CA LYS A 145 -14.02 19.69 -6.73
C LYS A 145 -15.22 18.78 -7.10
N ALA A 146 -15.00 17.51 -7.47
CA ALA A 146 -15.96 16.39 -7.49
C ALA A 146 -15.26 15.11 -8.01
N PRO A 147 -15.75 13.88 -7.69
CA PRO A 147 -14.92 12.68 -7.61
C PRO A 147 -14.36 12.17 -8.94
N LEU A 148 -13.18 11.54 -8.83
CA LEU A 148 -12.47 10.73 -9.83
C LEU A 148 -13.46 9.86 -10.63
N ARG A 149 -13.28 9.73 -11.95
CA ARG A 149 -14.14 8.86 -12.78
C ARG A 149 -13.93 7.41 -12.36
N VAL A 150 -14.84 6.88 -11.54
CA VAL A 150 -14.86 5.46 -11.18
C VAL A 150 -15.70 4.68 -12.19
N ILE A 151 -15.13 3.63 -12.78
CA ILE A 151 -15.87 2.67 -13.63
C ILE A 151 -16.04 1.38 -12.85
N ASN A 152 -17.28 0.94 -12.66
CA ASN A 152 -17.60 -0.30 -11.94
C ASN A 152 -18.03 -1.41 -12.90
N GLY A 153 -17.51 -2.61 -12.67
CA GLY A 153 -17.91 -3.86 -13.31
C GLY A 153 -16.95 -4.31 -14.41
N ALA A 154 -16.64 -5.62 -14.40
CA ALA A 154 -15.63 -6.23 -15.26
C ALA A 154 -15.81 -5.91 -16.75
N ALA A 155 -17.02 -6.05 -17.28
CA ALA A 155 -17.29 -5.78 -18.69
C ALA A 155 -17.13 -4.31 -19.11
N LYS A 156 -17.30 -3.35 -18.20
CA LYS A 156 -17.07 -1.93 -18.49
C LYS A 156 -15.58 -1.60 -18.45
N VAL A 157 -14.88 -2.12 -17.44
CA VAL A 157 -13.43 -1.96 -17.29
C VAL A 157 -12.67 -2.61 -18.45
N ALA A 158 -13.02 -3.84 -18.84
CA ALA A 158 -12.39 -4.53 -19.96
C ALA A 158 -12.56 -3.78 -21.29
N ARG A 159 -13.78 -3.32 -21.59
CA ARG A 159 -14.05 -2.50 -22.80
C ARG A 159 -13.25 -1.19 -22.81
N PHE A 160 -13.11 -0.55 -21.65
CA PHE A 160 -12.34 0.68 -21.54
C PHE A 160 -10.87 0.45 -21.93
N PHE A 161 -10.24 -0.61 -21.41
CA PHE A 161 -8.83 -0.89 -21.72
C PHE A 161 -8.60 -1.38 -23.14
N ILE A 162 -9.50 -2.18 -23.72
CA ILE A 162 -9.42 -2.56 -25.13
C ILE A 162 -9.54 -1.33 -26.03
N ALA A 163 -10.44 -0.39 -25.70
CA ALA A 163 -10.61 0.84 -26.47
C ALA A 163 -9.35 1.72 -26.41
N ILE A 164 -8.71 1.83 -25.23
CA ILE A 164 -7.44 2.55 -25.09
C ILE A 164 -6.34 1.88 -25.91
N ALA A 165 -6.17 0.55 -25.78
CA ALA A 165 -5.12 -0.18 -26.48
C ALA A 165 -5.26 -0.13 -28.01
N ALA A 166 -6.49 0.01 -28.52
CA ALA A 166 -6.78 0.17 -29.94
C ALA A 166 -6.67 1.62 -30.46
N ASP A 167 -6.53 2.62 -29.57
CA ASP A 167 -6.46 4.02 -29.95
C ASP A 167 -5.09 4.35 -30.58
N PRO A 168 -5.03 4.84 -31.85
CA PRO A 168 -3.78 5.18 -32.51
C PRO A 168 -2.93 6.22 -31.76
N THR A 169 -3.56 7.07 -30.93
CA THR A 169 -2.83 8.07 -30.12
C THR A 169 -1.98 7.42 -29.03
N THR A 170 -2.31 6.19 -28.62
CA THR A 170 -1.56 5.41 -27.62
C THR A 170 -0.50 4.51 -28.23
N ALA A 171 -0.52 4.31 -29.56
CA ALA A 171 0.42 3.42 -30.25
C ALA A 171 1.89 3.85 -30.13
N ASN A 172 2.14 5.13 -29.88
CA ASN A 172 3.49 5.68 -29.67
C ASN A 172 3.94 5.65 -28.21
N LEU A 173 3.12 5.16 -27.28
CA LEU A 173 3.49 5.04 -25.88
C LEU A 173 4.40 3.83 -25.69
N GLN A 174 5.51 4.05 -24.99
CA GLN A 174 6.34 2.97 -24.48
C GLN A 174 5.70 2.46 -23.19
N VAL A 175 5.32 1.18 -23.19
CA VAL A 175 4.67 0.54 -22.04
C VAL A 175 5.65 -0.44 -21.40
N GLU A 176 5.99 -0.20 -20.14
CA GLU A 176 6.92 -1.03 -19.38
C GLU A 176 6.28 -1.48 -18.07
N LEU A 177 6.64 -2.69 -17.61
CA LEU A 177 6.32 -3.15 -16.28
C LEU A 177 7.49 -2.80 -15.35
N LEU A 178 7.25 -1.90 -14.41
CA LEU A 178 8.23 -1.42 -13.44
C LEU A 178 7.76 -1.69 -12.01
N GLU A 179 8.69 -1.68 -11.07
CA GLU A 179 8.36 -1.67 -9.64
C GLU A 179 8.10 -0.23 -9.18
N VAL A 180 6.88 0.04 -8.72
CA VAL A 180 6.46 1.35 -8.21
C VAL A 180 5.83 1.15 -6.84
N ASN A 181 6.32 1.86 -5.82
CA ASN A 181 5.87 1.74 -4.42
C ASN A 181 5.88 0.28 -3.89
N GLY A 182 6.87 -0.51 -4.33
CA GLY A 182 7.04 -1.89 -3.87
C GLY A 182 6.09 -2.92 -4.48
N GLY A 183 5.44 -2.61 -5.59
CA GLY A 183 4.68 -3.58 -6.38
C GLY A 183 4.80 -3.36 -7.89
N PRO A 184 4.41 -4.36 -8.69
CA PRO A 184 4.41 -4.24 -10.14
C PRO A 184 3.38 -3.18 -10.58
N ALA A 185 3.82 -2.25 -11.40
CA ALA A 185 3.01 -1.23 -12.04
C ALA A 185 3.39 -1.11 -13.51
N VAL A 186 2.39 -0.85 -14.33
CA VAL A 186 2.58 -0.54 -15.74
C VAL A 186 2.82 0.96 -15.85
N VAL A 187 3.93 1.35 -16.47
CA VAL A 187 4.24 2.74 -16.78
C VAL A 187 4.18 2.92 -18.29
N ALA A 188 3.30 3.81 -18.73
CA ALA A 188 3.23 4.26 -20.11
C ALA A 188 3.90 5.62 -20.24
N SER A 189 4.85 5.73 -21.16
CA SER A 189 5.67 6.92 -21.37
C SER A 189 5.57 7.43 -22.80
N ALA A 190 5.49 8.74 -22.96
CA ALA A 190 5.59 9.42 -24.26
C ALA A 190 6.96 10.09 -24.36
N ALA A 191 7.77 9.70 -25.36
CA ALA A 191 9.13 10.22 -25.54
C ALA A 191 10.00 10.16 -24.26
N GLY A 192 9.89 9.05 -23.51
CA GLY A 192 10.62 8.84 -22.26
C GLY A 192 10.04 9.52 -21.02
N VAL A 193 8.96 10.30 -21.16
CA VAL A 193 8.28 10.96 -20.04
C VAL A 193 7.07 10.13 -19.61
N PRO A 194 6.97 9.68 -18.34
CA PRO A 194 5.80 8.98 -17.84
C PRO A 194 4.53 9.83 -17.97
N VAL A 195 3.54 9.31 -18.69
CA VAL A 195 2.23 9.95 -18.88
C VAL A 195 1.10 9.22 -18.16
N THR A 196 1.28 7.94 -17.87
CA THR A 196 0.29 7.16 -17.13
C THR A 196 0.96 6.03 -16.35
N VAL A 197 0.46 5.79 -15.15
CA VAL A 197 0.82 4.63 -14.32
C VAL A 197 -0.46 3.84 -14.04
N LEU A 198 -0.39 2.54 -14.21
CA LEU A 198 -1.46 1.61 -13.88
C LEU A 198 -0.97 0.58 -12.85
N ALA A 199 -1.75 0.38 -11.80
CA ALA A 199 -1.50 -0.65 -10.79
C ALA A 199 -2.75 -1.52 -10.60
N LEU A 200 -2.54 -2.82 -10.38
CA LEU A 200 -3.59 -3.80 -10.17
C LEU A 200 -3.60 -4.27 -8.71
N ASP A 201 -4.73 -4.13 -8.04
CA ASP A 201 -4.97 -4.72 -6.74
C ASP A 201 -5.65 -6.07 -6.91
N LEU A 202 -4.99 -7.11 -6.41
CA LEU A 202 -5.47 -8.49 -6.48
C LEU A 202 -5.94 -8.96 -5.11
N VAL A 203 -7.03 -9.72 -5.13
CA VAL A 203 -7.55 -10.51 -4.01
C VAL A 203 -7.94 -11.87 -4.58
N ASP A 204 -7.47 -12.95 -3.96
CA ASP A 204 -7.71 -14.33 -4.43
C ASP A 204 -7.33 -14.55 -5.92
N GLY A 205 -6.28 -13.87 -6.39
CA GLY A 205 -5.80 -13.97 -7.77
C GLY A 205 -6.61 -13.17 -8.81
N LEU A 206 -7.71 -12.53 -8.42
CA LEU A 206 -8.54 -11.69 -9.30
C LEU A 206 -8.30 -10.20 -9.03
N VAL A 207 -8.35 -9.40 -10.10
CA VAL A 207 -8.22 -7.94 -10.02
C VAL A 207 -9.51 -7.35 -9.45
N GLN A 208 -9.44 -6.81 -8.23
CA GLN A 208 -10.56 -6.10 -7.61
C GLN A 208 -10.54 -4.60 -7.87
N THR A 209 -9.35 -4.02 -8.06
CA THR A 209 -9.23 -2.59 -8.37
C THR A 209 -8.11 -2.35 -9.37
N VAL A 210 -8.40 -1.52 -10.36
CA VAL A 210 -7.42 -0.97 -11.29
C VAL A 210 -7.22 0.49 -10.92
N ARG A 211 -6.01 0.88 -10.54
CA ARG A 211 -5.66 2.29 -10.31
C ARG A 211 -4.95 2.82 -11.53
N LEU A 212 -5.46 3.90 -12.11
CA LEU A 212 -4.87 4.58 -13.26
C LEU A 212 -4.54 6.01 -12.86
N VAL A 213 -3.27 6.39 -12.87
CA VAL A 213 -2.81 7.75 -12.57
C VAL A 213 -2.25 8.38 -13.83
N ALA A 214 -2.89 9.43 -14.31
CA ALA A 214 -2.46 10.24 -15.45
C ALA A 214 -2.22 11.71 -15.04
N ASN A 215 -2.24 12.02 -13.73
CA ASN A 215 -1.96 13.35 -13.21
C ASN A 215 -0.45 13.66 -13.30
N PRO A 216 -0.02 14.61 -14.14
CA PRO A 216 1.40 14.93 -14.33
C PRO A 216 2.10 15.35 -13.03
N ASP A 217 1.41 16.04 -12.12
CA ASP A 217 1.97 16.46 -10.83
C ASP A 217 2.35 15.25 -9.95
N LYS A 218 1.58 14.15 -10.06
CA LYS A 218 1.86 12.90 -9.35
C LYS A 218 2.89 12.03 -10.06
N LEU A 219 3.08 12.21 -11.36
CA LEU A 219 4.02 11.45 -12.18
C LEU A 219 5.42 12.07 -12.21
N ALA A 220 5.58 13.34 -11.82
CA ALA A 220 6.86 14.05 -11.81
C ALA A 220 7.96 13.32 -11.01
N GLY A 221 7.59 12.61 -9.94
CA GLY A 221 8.53 11.81 -9.12
C GLY A 221 9.02 10.50 -9.75
N LEU A 222 8.47 10.09 -10.91
CA LEU A 222 8.87 8.88 -11.64
C LEU A 222 9.86 9.16 -12.78
N THR A 223 10.15 10.43 -13.04
CA THR A 223 11.14 10.83 -14.04
C THR A 223 12.52 10.41 -13.51
N ARG A 224 13.11 9.35 -14.07
CA ARG A 224 14.50 8.96 -13.78
C ARG A 224 15.42 10.14 -14.10
N HIS A 225 16.27 10.51 -13.15
CA HIS A 225 17.54 11.18 -13.44
C HIS A 225 18.54 10.17 -14.02
#